data_AF-A0A3M3A4D8-F1
#
_entry.id   AF-A0A3M3A4D8-F1
#
_cell.length_a   1.000
_cell.length_b   1.000
_cell.length_c   1.000
_cell.angle_alpha   90.00
_cell.angle_beta   90.00
_cell.angle_gamma   90.00
#
_symmetry.space_group_name_H-M   'P 1'
#
loop_
_entity.id
_entity.type
_entity.pdbx_description
1 polymer ?
#
loop_
_entity_poly.entity_id
_entity_poly.type
_entity_poly.pdbx_seq_one_letter_code
_entity_poly.pdbx_strand_id
1 'polypeptide(L)' 'MINFAHGDVYMISAYLAAIGLAVLSFFGLESFPFLILGTLVFTIVVTGVYGFVIERVAYKPRCATRPGWHR' A
#
# COMPACT_ATOMS: atom_id res chain seq x y z
N MET A 1 15.27 -10.54 -8.70
CA MET A 1 14.53 -9.29 -8.98
C MET A 1 13.31 -9.12 -8.04
N ILE A 2 13.42 -9.54 -6.78
CA ILE A 2 12.34 -9.39 -5.78
C ILE A 2 12.25 -7.97 -5.22
N ASN A 3 13.36 -7.23 -5.31
CA ASN A 3 13.49 -5.87 -4.77
C ASN A 3 12.75 -4.82 -5.61
N PHE A 4 12.46 -5.07 -6.89
CA PHE A 4 11.73 -4.13 -7.75
C PHE A 4 10.24 -4.08 -7.42
N ALA A 5 9.60 -5.24 -7.27
CA ALA A 5 8.19 -5.34 -6.89
C ALA A 5 7.95 -4.80 -5.46
N HIS A 6 8.91 -5.04 -4.57
CA HIS A 6 8.84 -4.52 -3.22
C HIS A 6 9.13 -3.01 -3.16
N GLY A 7 10.07 -2.54 -3.98
CA GLY A 7 10.41 -1.12 -4.12
C GLY A 7 9.22 -0.26 -4.56
N ASP A 8 8.40 -0.74 -5.50
CA ASP A 8 7.17 -0.04 -5.92
C ASP A 8 6.16 0.10 -4.76
N VAL A 9 5.94 -0.98 -4.01
CA VAL A 9 5.04 -0.97 -2.84
C VAL A 9 5.57 -0.05 -1.74
N TYR A 10 6.88 -0.03 -1.51
CA TYR A 10 7.52 0.89 -0.57
C TYR A 10 7.40 2.36 -0.99
N MET A 11 7.60 2.66 -2.27
CA MET A 11 7.45 4.02 -2.79
C MET A 11 6.02 4.52 -2.61
N ILE A 12 5.01 3.71 -2.96
CA ILE A 12 3.60 4.07 -2.82
C ILE A 12 3.24 4.31 -1.34
N SER A 13 3.75 3.49 -0.43
CA SER A 13 3.52 3.62 1.01
C SER A 13 4.13 4.90 1.59
N ALA A 14 5.32 5.30 1.13
CA ALA A 14 5.97 6.54 1.56
C ALA A 14 5.20 7.80 1.11
N TYR A 15 4.68 7.81 -0.13
CA TYR A 15 3.82 8.90 -0.59
C TYR A 15 2.51 8.98 0.19
N LEU A 16 1.89 7.84 0.48
CA LEU A 16 0.69 7.78 1.33
C LEU A 16 0.94 8.30 2.75
N ALA A 17 2.13 8.03 3.31
CA ALA A 17 2.53 8.58 4.61
C ALA A 17 2.63 10.11 4.59
N ALA A 18 3.26 10.67 3.55
CA ALA A 18 3.38 12.12 3.39
C ALA A 18 2.00 12.78 3.22
N ILE A 19 1.11 12.17 2.43
CA ILE A 19 -0.27 12.66 2.26
C ILE A 19 -1.06 12.55 3.56
N GLY A 20 -0.93 11.44 4.29
CA GLY A 20 -1.56 11.25 5.60
C GLY A 20 -1.10 12.28 6.64
N LEU A 21 0.20 12.59 6.67
CA LEU A 21 0.78 13.66 7.49
C LEU A 21 0.23 15.04 7.11
N ALA A 22 0.16 15.35 5.81
CA ALA A 22 -0.38 16.62 5.34
C ALA A 22 -1.86 16.78 5.72
N VAL A 23 -2.67 15.74 5.55
CA VAL A 23 -4.10 15.76 5.92
C VAL A 23 -4.28 15.89 7.43
N LEU A 24 -3.50 15.16 8.23
CA LEU A 24 -3.61 15.21 9.69
C LEU A 24 -3.15 16.56 10.25
N SER A 25 -2.11 17.16 9.66
CA SER A 25 -1.65 18.51 9.98
C SER A 25 -2.68 19.57 9.56
N PHE A 26 -3.37 19.39 8.43
CA PHE A 26 -4.45 20.29 8.00
C PHE A 26 -5.65 20.31 8.97
N PHE A 27 -5.89 19.20 9.68
CA PHE A 27 -6.92 19.12 10.73
C PHE A 27 -6.55 19.88 12.03
N GLY A 28 -5.37 20.51 12.10
CA GLY A 28 -4.97 21.35 13.25
C GLY A 28 -4.47 20.55 14.45
N LEU A 29 -4.11 19.27 14.27
CA LEU A 29 -3.45 18.49 15.30
C LEU A 29 -1.98 18.92 15.40
N GLU A 30 -1.64 19.77 16.37
CA GLU A 30 -0.25 20.25 16.57
C GLU A 30 0.52 19.47 17.63
N SER A 31 -0.12 18.49 18.28
CA SER A 31 0.52 17.69 19.31
C SER A 31 1.42 16.62 18.67
N PHE A 32 2.73 16.86 18.77
CA PHE A 32 3.80 16.01 18.21
C PHE A 32 3.61 14.49 18.40
N PRO A 33 3.27 13.97 19.61
CA PRO A 33 3.06 12.52 19.77
C PRO A 33 1.79 12.00 19.11
N PHE A 34 0.73 12.81 19.04
CA PHE A 34 -0.52 12.42 18.39
C PHE A 34 -0.43 12.45 16.87
N LEU A 35 0.35 13.38 16.30
CA LEU A 35 0.64 13.40 14.88
C LEU A 35 1.37 12.13 14.43
N ILE A 36 2.42 11.74 15.15
CA ILE A 36 3.19 10.53 14.82
C ILE A 36 2.33 9.28 15.00
N LEU A 37 1.63 9.13 16.13
CA LEU A 37 0.77 7.96 16.35
C LEU A 37 -0.39 7.89 15.35
N GLY A 38 -1.04 9.03 15.07
CA GLY A 38 -2.16 9.10 14.13
C GLY A 38 -1.71 8.74 12.71
N THR A 39 -0.58 9.27 12.27
CA THR A 39 -0.04 8.96 10.94
C THR A 39 0.52 7.56 10.83
N LEU A 40 1.13 7.02 11.88
CA LEU A 40 1.58 5.63 11.95
C LEU A 40 0.39 4.67 11.84
N VAL A 41 -0.67 4.88 12.62
CA VAL A 41 -1.87 4.03 12.55
C VAL A 41 -2.54 4.15 11.19
N PHE A 42 -2.67 5.38 10.67
CA PHE A 42 -3.23 5.62 9.35
C PHE A 42 -2.43 4.89 8.25
N THR A 43 -1.11 5.01 8.27
CA THR A 43 -0.25 4.34 7.27
C THR A 43 -0.26 2.83 7.40
N ILE A 44 -0.29 2.26 8.61
CA ILE A 44 -0.41 0.81 8.81
C ILE A 44 -1.73 0.30 8.23
N VAL A 45 -2.85 0.99 8.51
CA VAL A 45 -4.17 0.60 7.99
C VAL A 45 -4.19 0.67 6.46
N VAL A 46 -3.73 1.77 5.88
CA VAL A 46 -3.76 1.93 4.43
C VAL A 46 -2.80 0.96 3.74
N THR A 47 -1.59 0.78 4.26
CA THR A 47 -0.60 -0.16 3.69
C THR A 47 -1.07 -1.60 3.84
N GLY A 48 -1.70 -1.94 4.97
CA GLY A 48 -2.30 -3.27 5.20
C GLY A 48 -3.45 -3.56 4.24
N VAL A 49 -4.36 -2.60 4.03
CA VAL A 49 -5.44 -2.72 3.04
C VAL A 49 -4.87 -2.79 1.62
N TYR A 50 -3.84 -2.00 1.31
CA TYR A 50 -3.20 -2.01 0.00
C TYR A 50 -2.53 -3.36 -0.30
N GLY A 51 -1.79 -3.92 0.68
CA GLY A 51 -1.24 -5.27 0.60
C GLY A 51 -2.31 -6.33 0.40
N PHE A 52 -3.41 -6.25 1.17
CA PHE A 52 -4.56 -7.14 1.01
C PHE A 52 -5.21 -7.02 -0.38
N VAL A 53 -5.37 -5.81 -0.91
CA VAL A 53 -5.92 -5.57 -2.25
C VAL A 53 -4.99 -6.11 -3.32
N ILE A 54 -3.67 -5.90 -3.21
CA ILE A 54 -2.68 -6.50 -4.13
C ILE A 54 -2.81 -8.01 -4.11
N GLU A 55 -2.88 -8.63 -2.92
CA GLU A 55 -3.05 -10.07 -2.80
C GLU A 55 -4.34 -10.53 -3.49
N ARG A 56 -5.46 -9.84 -3.29
CA ARG A 56 -6.73 -10.16 -3.93
C ARG A 56 -6.72 -9.97 -5.46
N VAL A 57 -6.03 -8.95 -5.96
CA VAL A 57 -5.94 -8.63 -7.40
C VAL A 57 -4.95 -9.55 -8.11
N ALA A 58 -3.79 -9.81 -7.49
CA ALA A 58 -2.74 -10.67 -8.04
C ALA A 58 -3.11 -12.16 -7.98
N TYR A 59 -3.76 -12.61 -6.90
CA TYR A 59 -4.20 -13.99 -6.75
C TYR A 59 -5.55 -14.29 -7.36
N LYS A 60 -6.29 -13.31 -7.91
CA LYS A 60 -7.39 -13.62 -8.82
C LYS A 60 -6.76 -14.29 -10.05
N PRO A 61 -6.96 -15.60 -10.26
CA PRO A 61 -6.31 -16.25 -11.37
C PRO A 61 -6.91 -15.64 -12.62
N ARG A 62 -6.09 -14.92 -13.38
CA ARG A 62 -6.30 -14.86 -14.83
C ARG A 62 -6.15 -16.30 -15.28
N CYS A 63 -7.28 -17.00 -15.28
CA CYS A 63 -7.46 -18.28 -15.92
C CYS A 63 -7.16 -18.03 -17.41
N ALA A 64 -5.88 -18.03 -17.75
CA ALA A 64 -5.40 -18.05 -19.10
C ALA A 64 -6.06 -19.29 -19.70
N THR A 65 -6.99 -19.00 -20.60
CA THR A 65 -8.00 -19.94 -21.06
C THR A 65 -7.31 -20.99 -21.92
N ARG A 66 -6.93 -22.08 -21.26
CA ARG A 66 -6.82 -23.46 -21.73
C ARG A 66 -5.84 -23.80 -22.88
N PRO A 67 -5.46 -25.09 -22.92
CA PRO A 67 -4.19 -25.56 -23.43
C PRO A 67 -4.28 -26.05 -24.87
N GLY A 68 -3.21 -25.85 -25.62
CA GLY A 68 -2.97 -26.54 -26.86
C GLY A 68 -1.78 -25.95 -27.60
N TRP A 69 -1.03 -26.71 -28.39
CA TRP A 69 -1.03 -28.14 -28.65
C TRP A 69 0.24 -28.29 -29.51
N HIS A 70 1.10 -29.23 -29.14
CA HIS A 70 2.07 -29.91 -30.01
C HIS A 70 3.32 -29.20 -30.53
N ARG A 71 4.44 -29.87 -30.16
CA ARG A 71 5.85 -29.77 -30.57
C ARG A 71 6.71 -28.77 -29.81
#